data_AF-A0A961F8R4-F1
#
_entry.id   AF-A0A961F8R4-F1
#
_cell.length_a   1.000
_cell.length_b   1.000
_cell.length_c   1.000
_cell.angle_alpha   90.00
_cell.angle_beta   90.00
_cell.angle_gamma   90.00
#
_symmetry.space_group_name_H-M   'P 1'
#
loop_
_entity.id
_entity.type
_entity.pdbx_description
1 polymer ?
#
loop_
_entity_poly.entity_id
_entity_poly.type
_entity_poly.pdbx_seq_one_letter_code
_entity_poly.pdbx_strand_id
1 'polypeptide(L)'
;GPPAVLPTAAEIESARASCGWRNVEVALNPPRLRKRLPELTLNVDAVAEGLAVDDLAVMLKAQGHRDFLINLGGEVMACGVAWAVGIQMPEAVQGQTFTTLQLQDEALATSGVYRQHFERDGQRFSHIIDPKTGCPVTHRLASVSVVAKTCTVADAWATALLVLGKEAGQPLAESLGLEVVWIGVVGDE
;
A
#
# COMPACT_ATOMS: atom_id res chain seq x y z
N GLY A 1 17.27 -11.67 -0.64
CA GLY A 1 17.14 -13.02 -0.04
C GLY A 1 16.69 -12.86 1.40
N PRO A 2 16.10 -13.89 2.02
CA PRO A 2 15.67 -13.82 3.43
C PRO A 2 16.88 -13.54 4.34
N PRO A 3 16.69 -12.80 5.45
CA PRO A 3 17.78 -12.48 6.35
C PRO A 3 18.38 -13.76 6.96
N ALA A 4 19.72 -13.82 7.08
CA ALA A 4 20.42 -14.96 7.63
C ALA A 4 20.04 -15.22 9.11
N VAL A 5 19.77 -14.15 9.86
CA VAL A 5 19.36 -14.16 11.26
C VAL A 5 18.12 -13.28 11.40
N LEU A 6 17.10 -13.76 12.11
CA LEU A 6 15.94 -12.95 12.47
C LEU A 6 16.31 -12.00 13.63
N PRO A 7 15.79 -10.77 13.66
CA PRO A 7 16.05 -9.85 14.76
C PRO A 7 15.49 -10.42 16.07
N THR A 8 16.24 -10.23 17.14
CA THR A 8 15.82 -10.53 18.52
C THR A 8 14.74 -9.55 18.97
N ALA A 9 13.96 -9.93 19.98
CA ALA A 9 12.94 -9.05 20.57
C ALA A 9 13.54 -7.71 21.07
N ALA A 10 14.77 -7.73 21.59
CA ALA A 10 15.46 -6.52 22.05
C ALA A 10 15.84 -5.59 20.89
N GLU A 11 16.27 -6.14 19.75
CA GLU A 11 16.57 -5.36 18.54
C GLU A 11 15.30 -4.74 17.94
N ILE A 12 14.19 -5.50 17.90
CA ILE A 12 12.90 -4.98 17.44
C ILE A 12 12.44 -3.83 18.34
N GLU A 13 12.53 -3.99 19.66
CA GLU A 13 12.11 -2.94 20.60
C GLU A 13 12.97 -1.68 20.46
N SER A 14 14.29 -1.84 20.33
CA SER A 14 15.21 -0.72 20.10
C SER A 14 14.89 0.01 18.79
N ALA A 15 14.60 -0.71 17.71
CA ALA A 15 14.21 -0.11 16.44
C ALA A 15 12.87 0.63 16.55
N ARG A 16 11.87 0.03 17.21
CA ARG A 16 10.54 0.65 17.43
C ARG A 16 10.63 1.94 18.22
N ALA A 17 11.50 2.01 19.24
CA ALA A 17 11.72 3.23 20.02
C ALA A 17 12.25 4.40 19.18
N SER A 18 12.91 4.08 18.05
CA SER A 18 13.49 5.05 17.11
C SER A 18 12.54 5.39 15.94
N CYS A 19 11.36 4.79 15.89
CA CYS A 19 10.35 4.97 14.85
C CYS A 19 9.23 5.90 15.29
N GLY A 20 8.56 6.54 14.33
CA GLY A 20 7.33 7.29 14.58
C GLY A 20 7.23 8.58 13.75
N TRP A 21 6.16 8.68 12.96
CA TRP A 21 5.94 9.82 12.06
C TRP A 21 5.85 11.18 12.79
N ARG A 22 5.46 11.17 14.08
CA ARG A 22 5.42 12.38 14.93
C ARG A 22 6.81 12.98 15.21
N ASN A 23 7.87 12.22 14.93
CA ASN A 23 9.24 12.71 15.00
C ASN A 23 9.69 13.43 13.71
N VAL A 24 8.81 13.53 12.71
CA VAL A 24 9.01 14.29 11.48
C VAL A 24 8.21 15.57 11.55
N GLU A 25 8.87 16.69 11.27
CA GLU A 25 8.22 17.99 11.11
C GLU A 25 8.38 18.49 9.69
N VAL A 26 7.30 18.99 9.12
CA VAL A 26 7.23 19.49 7.76
C VAL A 26 6.89 20.98 7.79
N ALA A 27 7.65 21.79 7.07
CA ALA A 27 7.24 23.14 6.71
C ALA A 27 7.24 23.26 5.19
N LEU A 28 6.20 23.90 4.64
CA LEU A 28 6.02 24.02 3.18
C LEU A 28 6.55 25.34 2.63
N ASN A 29 6.79 26.34 3.48
CA ASN A 29 7.25 27.66 3.06
C ASN A 29 8.30 28.27 4.01
N PRO A 30 9.60 28.26 3.65
CA PRO A 30 10.18 27.47 2.55
C PRO A 30 10.07 25.97 2.85
N PRO A 31 10.09 25.09 1.83
CA PRO A 31 10.06 23.65 2.03
C PRO A 31 11.23 23.17 2.89
N ARG A 32 10.92 22.51 4.02
CA ARG A 32 11.91 21.90 4.92
C ARG A 32 11.33 20.69 5.66
N LEU A 33 12.19 19.71 5.89
CA LEU A 33 11.94 18.56 6.75
C LEU A 33 12.91 18.59 7.93
N ARG A 34 12.42 18.34 9.14
CA ARG A 34 13.23 18.16 10.34
C ARG A 34 12.89 16.84 11.01
N LYS A 35 13.92 16.07 11.37
CA LYS A 35 13.80 14.87 12.22
C LYS A 35 14.13 15.26 13.66
N ARG A 36 13.32 14.81 14.61
CA ARG A 36 13.57 14.99 16.06
C ARG A 36 14.59 13.99 16.61
N LEU A 37 14.71 12.85 15.93
CA LEU A 37 15.63 11.78 16.25
C LEU A 37 16.67 11.65 15.13
N PRO A 38 17.98 11.72 15.42
CA PRO A 38 19.04 11.59 14.41
C PRO A 38 18.98 10.29 13.61
N GLU A 39 18.64 9.19 14.26
CA GLU A 39 18.59 7.82 13.73
C GLU A 39 17.32 7.53 12.91
N LEU A 40 16.30 8.40 12.98
CA LEU A 40 15.05 8.20 12.25
C LEU A 40 15.30 8.17 10.74
N THR A 41 14.81 7.12 10.09
CA THR A 41 14.85 6.98 8.64
C THR A 41 13.44 7.10 8.07
N LEU A 42 13.32 7.69 6.88
CA LEU A 42 12.06 7.75 6.13
C LEU A 42 12.09 6.65 5.08
N ASN A 43 11.07 5.80 5.10
CA ASN A 43 10.72 4.94 3.98
C ASN A 43 9.40 5.47 3.42
N VAL A 44 9.36 5.70 2.11
CA VAL A 44 8.21 6.26 1.39
C VAL A 44 7.63 5.28 0.37
N ASP A 45 8.03 4.01 0.43
CA ASP A 45 7.69 3.00 -0.58
C ASP A 45 6.17 2.82 -0.68
N ALA A 46 5.45 2.91 0.44
CA ALA A 46 3.99 2.78 0.52
C ALA A 46 3.18 3.99 -0.01
N VAL A 47 3.84 4.98 -0.62
CA VAL A 47 3.20 6.16 -1.24
C VAL A 47 3.90 6.66 -2.51
N ALA A 48 5.16 6.25 -2.73
CA ALA A 48 5.99 6.80 -3.79
C ALA A 48 5.50 6.44 -5.19
N GLU A 49 5.01 5.21 -5.38
CA GLU A 49 4.48 4.74 -6.66
C GLU A 49 3.17 5.47 -6.98
N GLY A 50 2.28 5.61 -6.00
CA GLY A 50 1.07 6.43 -6.13
C GLY A 50 1.37 7.90 -6.50
N LEU A 51 2.38 8.51 -5.88
CA LEU A 51 2.78 9.89 -6.21
C LEU A 51 3.33 10.00 -7.64
N ALA A 52 4.16 9.05 -8.06
CA ALA A 52 4.69 9.03 -9.42
C ALA A 52 3.58 8.91 -10.48
N VAL A 53 2.56 8.09 -10.22
CA VAL A 53 1.39 7.95 -11.09
C VAL A 53 0.59 9.25 -11.16
N ASP A 54 0.39 9.93 -10.04
CA ASP A 54 -0.30 11.23 -10.00
C ASP A 54 0.47 12.31 -10.79
N ASP A 55 1.79 12.39 -10.62
CA ASP A 55 2.64 13.34 -11.34
C ASP A 55 2.64 13.07 -12.86
N LEU A 56 2.67 11.79 -13.27
CA LEU A 56 2.53 11.40 -14.68
C LEU A 56 1.16 11.81 -15.24
N ALA A 57 0.08 11.66 -14.48
CA ALA A 57 -1.25 12.08 -14.90
C ALA A 57 -1.33 13.59 -15.10
N VAL A 58 -0.71 14.38 -14.21
CA VAL A 58 -0.60 15.84 -14.35
C VAL A 58 0.17 16.20 -15.62
N MET A 59 1.31 15.54 -15.87
CA MET A 59 2.13 15.78 -17.05
C MET A 59 1.37 15.49 -18.35
N LEU A 60 0.68 14.35 -18.43
CA LEU A 60 -0.11 13.97 -19.62
C LEU A 60 -1.25 14.96 -19.87
N LYS A 61 -1.97 15.39 -18.82
CA LYS A 61 -3.00 16.42 -18.91
C LYS A 61 -2.44 17.75 -19.43
N ALA A 62 -1.27 18.17 -18.95
CA ALA A 62 -0.60 19.39 -19.40
C ALA A 62 -0.19 19.33 -20.88
N GLN A 63 0.08 18.13 -21.41
CA GLN A 63 0.36 17.90 -22.84
C GLN A 63 -0.90 17.80 -23.71
N GLY A 64 -2.09 17.94 -23.11
CA GLY A 64 -3.38 17.90 -23.80
C GLY A 64 -3.97 16.50 -23.96
N HIS A 65 -3.36 15.46 -23.39
CA HIS A 65 -3.96 14.14 -23.31
C HIS A 65 -5.11 14.16 -22.30
N ARG A 66 -6.30 13.72 -22.73
CA ARG A 66 -7.51 13.72 -21.89
C ARG A 66 -7.93 12.32 -21.45
N ASP A 67 -7.74 11.35 -22.33
CA ASP A 67 -8.14 9.96 -22.12
C ASP A 67 -6.89 9.09 -22.04
N PHE A 68 -6.57 8.58 -20.85
CA PHE A 68 -5.45 7.68 -20.66
C PHE A 68 -5.61 6.83 -19.38
N LEU A 69 -4.90 5.71 -19.35
CA LEU A 69 -4.74 4.84 -18.19
C LEU A 69 -3.25 4.72 -17.90
N ILE A 70 -2.84 5.04 -16.68
CA ILE A 70 -1.49 4.79 -16.18
C ILE A 70 -1.54 3.56 -15.30
N ASN A 71 -0.54 2.68 -15.40
CA ASN A 71 -0.33 1.57 -14.49
C ASN A 71 1.17 1.47 -14.18
N LEU A 72 1.53 1.61 -12.91
CA LEU A 72 2.87 1.40 -12.39
C LEU A 72 2.78 0.39 -11.26
N GLY A 73 3.21 -0.85 -11.44
CA GLY A 73 3.32 -1.83 -10.35
C GLY A 73 2.01 -2.41 -9.78
N GLY A 74 0.86 -1.78 -10.05
CA GLY A 74 -0.40 -2.04 -9.35
C GLY A 74 -1.17 -0.75 -9.03
N GLU A 75 -0.47 0.37 -9.14
CA GLU A 75 -0.93 1.73 -8.92
C GLU A 75 -1.43 2.27 -10.26
N VAL A 76 -2.75 2.43 -10.34
CA VAL A 76 -3.49 2.73 -11.56
C VAL A 76 -4.17 4.08 -11.43
N MET A 77 -4.13 4.88 -12.50
CA MET A 77 -4.92 6.10 -12.64
C MET A 77 -5.67 6.08 -13.97
N ALA A 78 -6.99 6.15 -13.91
CA ALA A 78 -7.90 6.20 -15.05
C ALA A 78 -8.38 7.65 -15.25
N CYS A 79 -8.20 8.21 -16.46
CA CYS A 79 -8.55 9.60 -16.77
C CYS A 79 -9.45 9.70 -18.01
N GLY A 80 -10.40 10.64 -17.98
CA GLY A 80 -11.22 11.03 -19.12
C GLY A 80 -12.44 10.14 -19.36
N VAL A 81 -12.23 8.96 -19.94
CA VAL A 81 -13.29 7.96 -20.16
C VAL A 81 -13.35 6.94 -19.03
N ALA A 82 -14.41 6.13 -18.99
CA ALA A 82 -14.44 4.96 -18.12
C ALA A 82 -13.49 3.87 -18.63
N TRP A 83 -12.61 3.42 -17.76
CA TRP A 83 -11.64 2.36 -18.02
C TRP A 83 -12.00 1.12 -17.22
N ALA A 84 -11.95 -0.04 -17.88
CA ALA A 84 -12.08 -1.33 -17.22
C ALA A 84 -10.74 -1.73 -16.57
N VAL A 85 -10.68 -1.71 -15.23
CA VAL A 85 -9.46 -2.00 -14.46
C VAL A 85 -9.65 -3.30 -13.68
N GLY A 86 -8.83 -4.31 -13.99
CA GLY A 86 -8.88 -5.62 -13.34
C GLY A 86 -8.06 -5.67 -12.05
N ILE A 87 -8.64 -6.25 -11.00
CA ILE A 87 -7.94 -6.64 -9.77
C ILE A 87 -7.56 -8.12 -9.91
N GLN A 88 -6.28 -8.44 -9.72
CA GLN A 88 -5.76 -9.81 -9.91
C GLN A 88 -6.03 -10.71 -8.70
N MET A 89 -6.26 -12.00 -8.95
CA MET A 89 -6.23 -13.02 -7.89
C MET A 89 -4.79 -13.19 -7.36
N PRO A 90 -4.55 -13.16 -6.04
CA PRO A 90 -3.22 -13.28 -5.44
C PRO A 90 -2.48 -14.59 -5.71
N GLU A 91 -3.15 -15.75 -5.62
CA GLU A 91 -2.52 -17.07 -5.77
C GLU A 91 -3.53 -18.09 -6.37
N ALA A 92 -3.41 -18.43 -7.67
CA ALA A 92 -3.77 -19.75 -8.24
C ALA A 92 -3.47 -19.85 -9.75
N VAL A 93 -3.57 -18.77 -10.53
CA VAL A 93 -3.16 -18.75 -11.95
C VAL A 93 -2.75 -17.32 -12.30
N GLN A 94 -1.48 -17.11 -12.67
CA GLN A 94 -1.05 -15.82 -13.24
C GLN A 94 -2.01 -15.41 -14.37
N GLY A 95 -2.63 -14.23 -14.24
CA GLY A 95 -3.53 -13.68 -15.27
C GLY A 95 -5.03 -13.84 -15.01
N GLN A 96 -5.47 -14.49 -13.92
CA GLN A 96 -6.89 -14.45 -13.55
C GLN A 96 -7.27 -13.14 -12.85
N THR A 97 -8.31 -12.51 -13.37
CA THR A 97 -8.92 -11.31 -12.80
C THR A 97 -9.96 -11.75 -11.76
N PHE A 98 -9.79 -11.30 -10.52
CA PHE A 98 -10.76 -11.51 -9.43
C PHE A 98 -12.05 -10.72 -9.69
N THR A 99 -11.90 -9.43 -10.01
CA THR A 99 -13.01 -8.55 -10.38
C THR A 99 -12.50 -7.43 -11.28
N THR A 100 -13.42 -6.79 -12.00
CA THR A 100 -13.13 -5.63 -12.85
C THR A 100 -13.96 -4.45 -12.37
N LEU A 101 -13.30 -3.32 -12.14
CA LEU A 101 -13.92 -2.05 -11.81
C LEU A 101 -14.00 -1.15 -13.05
N GLN A 102 -15.03 -0.32 -13.13
CA GLN A 102 -15.11 0.75 -14.12
C GLN A 102 -14.69 2.04 -13.42
N LEU A 103 -13.51 2.56 -13.76
CA LEU A 103 -12.95 3.75 -13.13
C LEU A 103 -12.93 4.91 -14.13
N GLN A 104 -13.35 6.09 -13.68
CA GLN A 104 -13.32 7.32 -14.46
C GLN A 104 -12.84 8.48 -13.59
N ASP A 105 -11.72 9.09 -13.97
CA ASP A 105 -11.06 10.14 -13.18
C ASP A 105 -10.78 9.72 -11.73
N GLU A 106 -10.37 8.46 -11.58
CA GLU A 106 -10.16 7.76 -10.31
C GLU A 106 -8.92 6.88 -10.39
N ALA A 107 -8.31 6.66 -9.23
CA ALA A 107 -7.14 5.83 -9.03
C ALA A 107 -7.49 4.57 -8.24
N LEU A 108 -6.71 3.51 -8.46
CA LEU A 108 -6.74 2.26 -7.73
C LEU A 108 -5.31 1.89 -7.37
N ALA A 109 -5.04 1.53 -6.11
CA ALA A 109 -3.75 0.97 -5.71
C ALA A 109 -3.97 -0.34 -4.96
N THR A 110 -3.00 -1.26 -5.00
CA THR A 110 -3.14 -2.58 -4.40
C THR A 110 -1.91 -2.98 -3.59
N SER A 111 -2.07 -3.08 -2.28
CA SER A 111 -1.05 -3.66 -1.39
C SER A 111 -1.34 -5.14 -1.17
N GLY A 112 -0.32 -6.00 -1.27
CA GLY A 112 -0.51 -7.44 -1.06
C GLY A 112 0.74 -8.15 -0.58
N VAL A 113 0.55 -9.19 0.23
CA VAL A 113 1.63 -9.97 0.86
C VAL A 113 2.04 -11.20 0.05
N TYR A 114 1.33 -11.47 -1.06
CA TYR A 114 1.50 -12.67 -1.87
C TYR A 114 2.79 -12.65 -2.71
N ARG A 115 3.23 -11.50 -3.22
CA ARG A 115 4.45 -11.41 -4.05
C ARG A 115 5.75 -11.31 -3.25
N GLN A 116 5.71 -10.75 -2.05
CA GLN A 116 6.90 -10.47 -1.24
C GLN A 116 6.72 -11.02 0.18
N HIS A 117 7.03 -12.31 0.33
CA HIS A 117 7.10 -12.99 1.61
C HIS A 117 8.25 -13.99 1.60
N PHE A 118 8.66 -14.46 2.78
CA PHE A 118 9.53 -15.62 2.91
C PHE A 118 9.03 -16.54 4.02
N GLU A 119 9.38 -17.82 3.94
CA GLU A 119 9.07 -18.80 4.98
C GLU A 119 10.33 -19.15 5.76
N ARG A 120 10.20 -19.26 7.09
CA ARG A 120 11.26 -19.73 7.98
C ARG A 120 10.64 -20.44 9.18
N ASP A 121 11.17 -21.62 9.52
CA ASP A 121 10.71 -22.43 10.67
C ASP A 121 9.19 -22.71 10.66
N GLY A 122 8.61 -22.87 9.46
CA GLY A 122 7.16 -23.12 9.27
C GLY A 122 6.28 -21.87 9.40
N GLN A 123 6.87 -20.68 9.55
CA GLN A 123 6.16 -19.40 9.64
C GLN A 123 6.39 -18.56 8.38
N ARG A 124 5.31 -17.98 7.83
CA ARG A 124 5.35 -17.01 6.72
C ARG A 124 5.56 -15.60 7.26
N PHE A 125 6.56 -14.90 6.71
CA PHE A 125 6.89 -13.51 7.05
C PHE A 125 6.57 -12.61 5.87
N SER A 126 5.62 -11.70 6.06
CA SER A 126 5.32 -10.62 5.12
C SER A 126 6.39 -9.51 5.17
N HIS A 127 6.61 -8.82 4.06
CA HIS A 127 7.40 -7.58 4.02
C HIS A 127 6.68 -6.39 4.69
N ILE A 128 5.36 -6.49 4.89
CA ILE A 128 4.56 -5.46 5.57
C ILE A 128 4.66 -5.67 7.09
N ILE A 129 5.16 -4.64 7.78
CA ILE A 129 5.38 -4.62 9.23
C ILE A 129 4.23 -3.89 9.92
N ASP A 130 3.68 -4.49 10.98
CA ASP A 130 2.80 -3.77 11.90
C ASP A 130 3.65 -2.87 12.81
N PRO A 131 3.56 -1.53 12.71
CA PRO A 131 4.37 -0.62 13.52
C PRO A 131 4.05 -0.74 15.03
N LYS A 132 2.89 -1.28 15.41
CA LYS A 132 2.54 -1.51 16.82
C LYS A 132 3.32 -2.67 17.42
N THR A 133 3.73 -3.66 16.65
CA THR A 133 4.47 -4.83 17.15
C THR A 133 5.93 -4.85 16.69
N GLY A 134 6.25 -4.17 15.59
CA GLY A 134 7.55 -4.27 14.90
C GLY A 134 7.74 -5.60 14.16
N CYS A 135 6.69 -6.42 14.08
CA CYS A 135 6.71 -7.73 13.42
C CYS A 135 5.86 -7.69 12.14
N PRO A 136 6.07 -8.64 11.21
CA PRO A 136 5.17 -8.78 10.07
C PRO A 136 3.72 -8.99 10.46
N VAL A 137 2.81 -8.50 9.62
CA VAL A 137 1.37 -8.72 9.77
C VAL A 137 1.02 -10.22 9.77
N THR A 138 0.03 -10.61 10.58
CA THR A 138 -0.32 -12.03 10.81
C THR A 138 -1.72 -12.43 10.35
N HIS A 139 -2.52 -11.49 9.82
CA HIS A 139 -3.85 -11.79 9.30
C HIS A 139 -3.78 -12.58 7.98
N ARG A 140 -4.90 -13.17 7.56
CA ARG A 140 -4.99 -13.98 6.33
C ARG A 140 -5.34 -13.20 5.05
N LEU A 141 -5.27 -11.86 5.04
CA LEU A 141 -5.41 -11.09 3.80
C LEU A 141 -4.23 -11.35 2.87
N ALA A 142 -4.55 -11.64 1.61
CA ALA A 142 -3.61 -11.73 0.52
C ALA A 142 -3.37 -10.36 -0.13
N SER A 143 -4.43 -9.56 -0.33
CA SER A 143 -4.32 -8.18 -0.81
C SER A 143 -5.49 -7.29 -0.37
N VAL A 144 -5.23 -5.98 -0.44
CA VAL A 144 -6.21 -4.91 -0.26
C VAL A 144 -6.05 -3.95 -1.43
N SER A 145 -7.15 -3.64 -2.12
CA SER A 145 -7.18 -2.65 -3.19
C SER A 145 -8.10 -1.50 -2.80
N VAL A 146 -7.64 -0.26 -2.97
CA VAL A 146 -8.39 0.94 -2.57
C VAL A 146 -8.60 1.84 -3.78
N VAL A 147 -9.83 2.31 -3.97
CA VAL A 147 -10.16 3.34 -4.96
C VAL A 147 -10.16 4.72 -4.29
N ALA A 148 -9.54 5.70 -4.94
CA ALA A 148 -9.50 7.09 -4.47
C ALA A 148 -9.39 8.08 -5.63
N LYS A 149 -9.48 9.39 -5.34
CA LYS A 149 -9.32 10.44 -6.38
C LYS A 149 -7.88 10.65 -6.86
N THR A 150 -6.91 10.21 -6.08
CA THR A 150 -5.48 10.31 -6.39
C THR A 150 -4.81 9.00 -6.03
N CYS A 151 -3.85 8.57 -6.82
CA CYS A 151 -3.16 7.29 -6.63
C CYS A 151 -2.33 7.30 -5.34
N THR A 152 -1.75 8.44 -4.95
CA THR A 152 -1.06 8.63 -3.66
C THR A 152 -1.94 8.26 -2.46
N VAL A 153 -3.21 8.68 -2.48
CA VAL A 153 -4.16 8.40 -1.39
C VAL A 153 -4.58 6.93 -1.40
N ALA A 154 -4.83 6.37 -2.59
CA ALA A 154 -5.15 4.95 -2.73
C ALA A 154 -4.02 4.07 -2.19
N ASP A 155 -2.77 4.36 -2.56
CA ASP A 155 -1.56 3.61 -2.17
C ASP A 155 -1.32 3.65 -0.65
N ALA A 156 -1.40 4.85 -0.07
CA ALA A 156 -1.28 5.04 1.38
C ALA A 156 -2.33 4.23 2.15
N TRP A 157 -3.59 4.28 1.71
CA TRP A 157 -4.68 3.57 2.38
C TRP A 157 -4.65 2.07 2.15
N ALA A 158 -4.26 1.61 0.96
CA ALA A 158 -4.11 0.18 0.68
C ALA A 158 -3.11 -0.45 1.67
N THR A 159 -1.98 0.21 1.91
CA THR A 159 -0.97 -0.26 2.88
C THR A 159 -1.50 -0.18 4.31
N ALA A 160 -2.10 0.95 4.71
CA ALA A 160 -2.60 1.14 6.07
C ALA A 160 -3.72 0.15 6.44
N LEU A 161 -4.66 -0.09 5.52
CA LEU A 161 -5.76 -1.02 5.69
C LEU A 161 -5.29 -2.48 5.66
N LEU A 162 -4.30 -2.80 4.83
CA LEU A 162 -3.64 -4.10 4.89
C LEU A 162 -3.05 -4.30 6.28
N VAL A 163 -2.24 -3.37 6.80
CA VAL A 163 -1.66 -3.46 8.16
C VAL A 163 -2.73 -3.67 9.25
N LEU A 164 -3.87 -2.97 9.17
CA LEU A 164 -4.94 -3.10 10.15
C LEU A 164 -5.69 -4.44 10.08
N GLY A 165 -5.71 -5.09 8.92
CA GLY A 165 -6.57 -6.24 8.65
C GLY A 165 -8.04 -5.85 8.45
N LYS A 166 -8.83 -6.78 7.91
CA LYS A 166 -10.22 -6.50 7.50
C LYS A 166 -11.14 -6.18 8.69
N GLU A 167 -10.99 -6.87 9.81
CA GLU A 167 -11.88 -6.71 10.98
C GLU A 167 -11.83 -5.27 11.54
N ALA A 168 -10.64 -4.70 11.69
CA ALA A 168 -10.47 -3.33 12.15
C ALA A 168 -10.51 -2.30 11.01
N GLY A 169 -10.07 -2.69 9.81
CA GLY A 169 -9.97 -1.83 8.63
C GLY A 169 -11.30 -1.53 7.96
N GLN A 170 -12.23 -2.49 7.88
CA GLN A 170 -13.55 -2.30 7.26
C GLN A 170 -14.35 -1.14 7.88
N PRO A 171 -14.60 -1.08 9.20
CA PRO A 171 -15.35 0.04 9.78
C PRO A 171 -14.63 1.39 9.64
N LEU A 172 -13.29 1.38 9.64
CA LEU A 172 -12.51 2.58 9.38
C LEU A 172 -12.69 3.07 7.94
N ALA A 173 -12.56 2.17 6.96
CA ALA A 173 -12.75 2.48 5.54
C ALA A 173 -14.16 3.05 5.28
N GLU A 174 -15.19 2.44 5.86
CA GLU A 174 -16.58 2.94 5.79
C GLU A 174 -16.71 4.35 6.38
N SER A 175 -16.11 4.60 7.55
CA SER A 175 -16.15 5.92 8.19
C SER A 175 -15.46 7.02 7.39
N LEU A 176 -14.50 6.64 6.52
CA LEU A 176 -13.75 7.52 5.64
C LEU A 176 -14.36 7.61 4.24
N GLY A 177 -15.40 6.83 3.95
CA GLY A 177 -16.00 6.74 2.61
C GLY A 177 -15.07 6.14 1.56
N LEU A 178 -14.16 5.25 1.97
CA LEU A 178 -13.23 4.57 1.06
C LEU A 178 -13.89 3.34 0.44
N GLU A 179 -13.73 3.19 -0.87
CA GLU A 179 -14.09 1.97 -1.60
C GLU A 179 -12.92 0.99 -1.57
N VAL A 180 -13.16 -0.20 -1.01
CA VAL A 180 -12.09 -1.16 -0.72
C VAL A 180 -12.49 -2.57 -1.14
N VAL A 181 -11.58 -3.25 -1.83
CA VAL A 181 -11.67 -4.67 -2.17
C VAL A 181 -10.68 -5.45 -1.31
N TRP A 182 -11.19 -6.42 -0.55
CA TRP A 182 -10.39 -7.28 0.33
C TRP A 182 -10.31 -8.68 -0.26
N ILE A 183 -9.10 -9.23 -0.39
CA ILE A 183 -8.91 -10.61 -0.85
C ILE A 183 -8.12 -11.39 0.20
N GLY A 184 -8.67 -12.50 0.67
CA GLY A 184 -8.02 -13.44 1.60
C GLY A 184 -7.20 -14.51 0.87
N VAL A 185 -6.28 -15.16 1.57
CA VAL A 185 -5.63 -16.39 1.10
C VAL A 185 -6.67 -17.53 1.17
N VAL A 186 -6.84 -18.28 0.08
CA VAL A 186 -7.77 -19.42 0.04
C VAL A 186 -7.23 -20.56 0.91
N GLY A 187 -7.95 -20.88 1.98
CA GLY A 187 -7.62 -21.93 2.95
C GLY A 187 -8.31 -21.66 4.28
N ASP A 188 -9.40 -22.38 4.51
CA ASP A 188 -10.39 -22.33 5.61
C ASP A 188 -11.56 -21.35 5.40
N GLU A 189 -12.62 -21.95 4.81
CA GLU A 189 -14.04 -21.53 4.64
C GLU A 189 -14.37 -20.28 3.80
#